data_AF-B1N582-F1
#
_entry.id   AF-B1N582-F1
#
_cell.length_a   1.000
_cell.length_b   1.000
_cell.length_c   1.000
_cell.angle_alpha   90.00
_cell.angle_beta   90.00
_cell.angle_gamma   90.00
#
_symmetry.space_group_name_H-M   'P 1'
#
loop_
_entity.id
_entity.type
_entity.pdbx_description
1 polymer ?
#
loop_
_entity_poly.entity_id
_entity_poly.type
_entity_poly.pdbx_seq_one_letter_code
_entity_poly.pdbx_strand_id
1 'polypeptide(L)'
;MDIVKCLFKECFIVFTNIKRCKEICTSKKSCEEAINTIYVNPYELTIHHSFDEIIPLFPNLQTFYVRRCSSRLYKITANDIPLIEVGGWNEQSKQTQVFNTKWFCSKIRKIRIDGYYCKKVIEKHPNYFIQLQELVVMNGININALIQLFELPTLKK
;
A
#
# COMPACT_ATOMS: atom_id res chain seq x y z
N MET A 1 -3.95 30.06 -7.85
CA MET A 1 -3.43 28.78 -7.33
C MET A 1 -4.62 27.83 -7.15
N ASP A 2 -5.36 27.57 -8.24
CA ASP A 2 -6.76 27.09 -8.15
C ASP A 2 -7.07 25.86 -9.03
N ILE A 3 -6.12 25.46 -9.88
CA ILE A 3 -6.30 24.33 -10.80
C ILE A 3 -6.19 22.99 -10.06
N VAL A 4 -5.37 22.91 -9.00
CA VAL A 4 -5.18 21.68 -8.22
C VAL A 4 -6.41 21.34 -7.37
N LYS A 5 -7.09 22.32 -6.76
CA LYS A 5 -8.29 22.06 -5.94
C LYS A 5 -9.50 21.61 -6.76
N CYS A 6 -9.62 22.08 -8.01
CA CYS A 6 -10.74 21.69 -8.87
C CYS A 6 -10.57 20.26 -9.42
N LEU A 7 -9.33 19.81 -9.65
CA LEU A 7 -9.03 18.43 -10.08
C LEU A 7 -9.39 17.42 -9.00
N PHE A 8 -9.11 17.68 -7.72
CA PHE A 8 -9.32 16.64 -6.70
C PHE A 8 -10.78 16.35 -6.36
N LYS A 9 -11.72 17.30 -6.44
CA LYS A 9 -13.11 17.03 -6.03
C LYS A 9 -13.86 16.13 -7.02
N GLU A 10 -13.73 16.38 -8.32
CA GLU A 10 -14.31 15.50 -9.35
C GLU A 10 -13.46 14.23 -9.52
N CYS A 11 -12.12 14.33 -9.48
CA CYS A 11 -11.28 13.15 -9.60
C CYS A 11 -11.35 12.21 -8.38
N PHE A 12 -11.67 12.65 -7.16
CA PHE A 12 -11.85 11.72 -6.03
C PHE A 12 -12.99 10.73 -6.26
N ILE A 13 -14.11 11.22 -6.80
CA ILE A 13 -15.26 10.38 -7.19
C ILE A 13 -14.81 9.44 -8.32
N VAL A 14 -14.01 9.93 -9.27
CA VAL A 14 -13.44 9.14 -10.38
C VAL A 14 -12.51 8.04 -9.87
N PHE A 15 -11.62 8.32 -8.91
CA PHE A 15 -10.69 7.37 -8.29
C PHE A 15 -11.36 6.40 -7.30
N THR A 16 -12.68 6.26 -7.32
CA THR A 16 -13.34 5.10 -6.70
C THR A 16 -13.73 4.06 -7.75
N ASN A 17 -13.74 4.43 -9.04
CA ASN A 17 -14.18 3.58 -10.15
C ASN A 17 -13.20 3.63 -11.34
N ILE A 18 -12.46 2.55 -11.53
CA ILE A 18 -11.44 2.39 -12.58
C ILE A 18 -12.00 2.56 -14.00
N LYS A 19 -13.22 2.08 -14.27
CA LYS A 19 -13.82 2.21 -15.60
C LYS A 19 -14.01 3.68 -15.96
N ARG A 20 -14.50 4.47 -15.02
CA ARG A 20 -14.72 5.91 -15.21
C ARG A 20 -13.41 6.68 -15.31
N CYS A 21 -12.37 6.26 -14.59
CA CYS A 21 -11.02 6.81 -14.76
C CYS A 21 -10.55 6.69 -16.21
N LYS A 22 -10.66 5.49 -16.80
CA LYS A 22 -10.21 5.23 -18.18
C LYS A 22 -10.94 6.09 -19.21
N GLU A 23 -12.27 6.18 -19.12
CA GLU A 23 -13.10 6.98 -20.03
C GLU A 23 -12.79 8.48 -20.00
N ILE A 24 -12.47 9.02 -18.82
CA ILE A 24 -12.16 10.45 -18.66
C ILE A 24 -10.75 10.77 -19.14
N CYS A 25 -9.79 9.89 -18.88
CA CYS A 25 -8.39 10.13 -19.26
C CYS A 25 -8.19 10.05 -20.78
N THR A 26 -8.96 9.20 -21.47
CA THR A 26 -8.95 9.17 -22.94
C THR A 26 -9.64 10.37 -23.58
N SER A 27 -10.50 11.10 -22.86
CA SER A 27 -11.25 12.24 -23.39
C SER A 27 -10.69 13.61 -23.00
N LYS A 28 -9.84 13.69 -21.97
CA LYS A 28 -9.27 14.95 -21.47
C LYS A 28 -7.76 14.83 -21.22
N LYS A 29 -6.97 15.53 -22.03
CA LYS A 29 -5.50 15.61 -21.89
C LYS A 29 -5.03 16.07 -20.50
N SER A 30 -5.73 17.01 -19.88
CA SER A 30 -5.42 17.48 -18.53
C SER A 30 -5.61 16.40 -17.46
N CYS A 31 -6.51 15.44 -17.66
CA CYS A 31 -6.71 14.31 -16.76
C CYS A 31 -5.61 13.25 -16.95
N GLU A 32 -5.19 13.01 -18.19
CA GLU A 32 -4.03 12.16 -18.50
C GLU A 32 -2.75 12.71 -17.86
N GLU A 33 -2.47 14.00 -18.03
CA GLU A 33 -1.34 14.68 -17.39
C GLU A 33 -1.40 14.58 -15.87
N ALA A 34 -2.58 14.80 -15.26
CA ALA A 34 -2.75 14.67 -13.82
C ALA A 34 -2.43 13.24 -13.34
N ILE A 35 -2.92 12.21 -14.02
CA ILE A 35 -2.60 10.80 -13.69
C ILE A 35 -1.11 10.51 -13.76
N ASN A 36 -0.42 11.03 -14.79
CA ASN A 36 1.00 10.84 -14.97
C ASN A 36 1.83 11.51 -13.85
N THR A 37 1.27 12.47 -13.12
CA THR A 37 1.94 13.11 -11.95
C THR A 37 1.66 12.40 -10.62
N ILE A 38 0.87 11.33 -10.61
CA ILE A 38 0.54 10.61 -9.37
C ILE A 38 1.61 9.57 -9.06
N TYR A 39 2.37 9.85 -8.00
CA TYR A 39 3.44 8.97 -7.49
C TYR A 39 2.97 8.05 -6.36
N VAL A 40 1.83 8.34 -5.73
CA VAL A 40 1.18 7.53 -4.68
C VAL A 40 -0.29 7.36 -5.01
N ASN A 41 -0.81 6.14 -4.98
CA ASN A 41 -2.18 5.91 -5.44
C ASN A 41 -3.22 6.50 -4.48
N PRO A 42 -4.40 6.87 -5.00
CA PRO A 42 -5.55 7.24 -4.18
C PRO A 42 -5.97 6.13 -3.22
N TYR A 43 -6.31 6.54 -2.00
CA TYR A 43 -6.67 5.68 -0.87
C TYR A 43 -7.87 4.76 -1.14
N GLU A 44 -8.94 5.32 -1.74
CA GLU A 44 -10.21 4.63 -1.94
C GLU A 44 -10.13 3.55 -3.04
N LEU A 45 -9.20 3.65 -3.99
CA LEU A 45 -9.05 2.64 -5.04
C LEU A 45 -8.74 1.25 -4.46
N THR A 46 -7.85 1.20 -3.46
CA THR A 46 -7.40 -0.08 -2.87
C THR A 46 -8.45 -0.79 -2.05
N ILE A 47 -9.59 -0.16 -1.79
CA ILE A 47 -10.73 -0.76 -1.11
C ILE A 47 -11.54 -1.62 -2.08
N HIS A 48 -11.67 -1.15 -3.31
CA HIS A 48 -12.61 -1.70 -4.29
C HIS A 48 -11.94 -2.49 -5.40
N HIS A 49 -10.65 -2.23 -5.67
CA HIS A 49 -9.92 -2.76 -6.81
C HIS A 49 -8.62 -3.44 -6.39
N SER A 50 -8.20 -4.44 -7.16
CA SER A 50 -6.92 -5.13 -6.97
C SER A 50 -5.75 -4.29 -7.47
N PHE A 51 -4.55 -4.71 -7.09
CA PHE A 51 -3.31 -4.12 -7.57
C PHE A 51 -3.22 -4.09 -9.11
N ASP A 52 -3.59 -5.18 -9.77
CA ASP A 52 -3.49 -5.35 -11.23
C ASP A 52 -4.46 -4.46 -11.99
N GLU A 53 -5.56 -4.07 -11.36
CA GLU A 53 -6.52 -3.13 -11.94
C GLU A 53 -6.01 -1.69 -11.82
N ILE A 54 -5.28 -1.38 -10.74
CA ILE A 54 -4.82 -0.03 -10.39
C ILE A 54 -3.53 0.37 -11.13
N ILE A 55 -2.51 -0.50 -11.13
CA ILE A 55 -1.17 -0.17 -11.64
C ILE A 55 -1.14 0.31 -13.10
N PRO A 56 -1.88 -0.32 -14.03
CA PRO A 56 -1.90 0.15 -15.42
C PRO A 56 -2.44 1.57 -15.59
N LEU A 57 -3.13 2.12 -14.58
CA LEU A 57 -3.63 3.49 -14.61
C LEU A 57 -2.57 4.52 -14.21
N PHE A 58 -1.56 4.14 -13.42
CA PHE A 58 -0.60 5.08 -12.84
C PHE A 58 0.81 4.71 -13.29
N PRO A 59 1.22 5.09 -14.51
CA PRO A 59 2.49 4.63 -15.10
C PRO A 59 3.73 5.11 -14.32
N ASN A 60 3.62 6.22 -13.59
CA ASN A 60 4.72 6.78 -12.79
C ASN A 60 4.57 6.48 -11.28
N LEU A 61 3.73 5.51 -10.90
CA LEU A 61 3.50 5.18 -9.51
C LEU A 61 4.81 4.68 -8.85
N GLN A 62 5.22 5.35 -7.77
CA GLN A 62 6.43 5.02 -7.02
C GLN A 62 6.13 4.37 -5.66
N THR A 63 4.95 4.61 -5.11
CA THR A 63 4.50 3.98 -3.87
C THR A 63 3.05 3.51 -4.00
N PHE A 64 2.84 2.22 -3.74
CA PHE A 64 1.54 1.62 -3.62
C PHE A 64 1.08 1.62 -2.16
N TYR A 65 0.13 2.49 -1.86
CA TYR A 65 -0.53 2.61 -0.57
C TYR A 65 -1.72 1.65 -0.47
N VAL A 66 -1.66 0.73 0.49
CA VAL A 66 -2.71 -0.23 0.85
C VAL A 66 -3.41 0.24 2.11
N ARG A 67 -4.67 0.69 1.99
CA ARG A 67 -5.47 1.14 3.15
C ARG A 67 -5.68 0.03 4.18
N ARG A 68 -6.19 -1.10 3.72
CA ARG A 68 -6.51 -2.34 4.44
C ARG A 68 -6.34 -3.46 3.42
N CYS A 69 -5.87 -4.64 3.83
CA CYS A 69 -5.72 -5.72 2.87
C CYS A 69 -7.07 -6.06 2.25
N SER A 70 -7.22 -5.81 0.95
CA SER A 70 -8.24 -6.51 0.19
C SER A 70 -7.79 -7.96 0.07
N SER A 71 -8.71 -8.90 0.05
CA SER A 71 -8.45 -10.33 -0.13
C SER A 71 -7.80 -10.68 -1.50
N ARG A 72 -7.32 -9.69 -2.24
CA ARG A 72 -6.97 -9.74 -3.66
C ARG A 72 -5.54 -9.30 -3.97
N LEU A 73 -4.64 -9.27 -2.97
CA LEU A 73 -3.21 -9.13 -3.23
C LEU A 73 -2.64 -10.49 -3.67
N TYR A 74 -2.81 -10.81 -4.95
CA TYR A 74 -2.22 -12.00 -5.57
C TYR A 74 -0.89 -11.65 -6.22
N LYS A 75 0.00 -12.64 -6.33
CA LYS A 75 1.31 -12.47 -6.97
C LYS A 75 1.12 -12.31 -8.47
N ILE A 76 1.07 -11.08 -8.95
CA ILE A 76 1.08 -10.76 -10.38
C ILE A 76 2.22 -9.76 -10.61
N THR A 77 3.13 -10.16 -11.51
CA THR A 77 4.35 -9.45 -11.96
C THR A 77 5.03 -8.56 -10.91
N ALA A 78 5.61 -9.21 -9.92
CA ALA A 78 6.35 -8.60 -8.82
C ALA A 78 7.53 -7.68 -9.24
N ASN A 79 7.90 -7.59 -10.52
CA ASN A 79 8.95 -6.70 -10.99
C ASN A 79 8.51 -5.23 -11.06
N ASP A 80 7.22 -4.97 -11.30
CA ASP A 80 6.72 -3.61 -11.52
C ASP A 80 6.13 -2.96 -10.26
N ILE A 81 6.09 -3.70 -9.14
CA ILE A 81 5.48 -3.20 -7.90
C ILE A 81 6.37 -2.11 -7.28
N PRO A 82 5.85 -0.88 -7.09
CA PRO A 82 6.55 0.19 -6.39
C PRO A 82 6.77 -0.12 -4.89
N LEU A 83 7.37 0.81 -4.14
CA LEU A 83 7.42 0.74 -2.67
C LEU A 83 6.00 0.55 -2.10
N ILE A 84 5.84 -0.13 -0.98
CA ILE A 84 4.53 -0.41 -0.38
C ILE A 84 4.40 0.31 0.96
N GLU A 85 3.26 0.99 1.15
CA GLU A 85 2.86 1.56 2.44
C GLU A 85 1.53 0.96 2.87
N VAL A 86 1.46 0.45 4.10
CA VAL A 86 0.27 -0.22 4.65
C VAL A 86 -0.33 0.65 5.75
N GLY A 87 -1.49 1.23 5.48
CA GLY A 87 -2.18 2.18 6.35
C GLY A 87 -2.82 1.59 7.61
N GLY A 88 -3.12 0.29 7.58
CA GLY A 88 -3.71 -0.42 8.71
C GLY A 88 -3.91 -1.89 8.42
N TRP A 89 -3.27 -2.73 9.23
CA TRP A 89 -3.38 -4.18 9.15
C TRP A 89 -4.04 -4.76 10.39
N ASN A 90 -5.25 -5.26 10.22
CA ASN A 90 -6.07 -5.88 11.25
C ASN A 90 -6.89 -7.03 10.65
N GLU A 91 -6.29 -8.20 10.45
CA GLU A 91 -7.05 -9.32 9.90
C GLU A 91 -8.14 -9.77 10.89
N GLN A 92 -9.37 -9.91 10.42
CA GLN A 92 -10.47 -10.49 11.21
C GLN A 92 -11.23 -11.59 10.46
N SER A 93 -11.03 -11.75 9.14
CA SER A 93 -11.90 -12.64 8.35
C SER A 93 -11.20 -13.56 7.34
N LYS A 94 -10.03 -13.21 6.76
CA LYS A 94 -9.22 -14.12 5.92
C LYS A 94 -7.74 -13.76 6.00
N GLN A 95 -6.91 -14.71 6.42
CA GLN A 95 -5.44 -14.54 6.47
C GLN A 95 -4.88 -14.56 5.05
N THR A 96 -4.33 -13.45 4.59
CA THR A 96 -3.54 -13.43 3.36
C THR A 96 -2.14 -13.97 3.60
N GLN A 97 -1.63 -14.69 2.60
CA GLN A 97 -0.32 -15.35 2.66
C GLN A 97 0.83 -14.43 2.22
N VAL A 98 0.55 -13.17 1.84
CA VAL A 98 1.55 -12.24 1.31
C VAL A 98 2.73 -12.04 2.28
N PHE A 99 2.49 -12.04 3.58
CA PHE A 99 3.52 -11.88 4.60
C PHE A 99 4.43 -13.10 4.79
N ASN A 100 4.02 -14.28 4.33
CA ASN A 100 4.88 -15.47 4.30
C ASN A 100 5.88 -15.44 3.13
N THR A 101 5.88 -14.38 2.33
CA THR A 101 6.71 -14.29 1.12
C THR A 101 7.58 -13.04 1.10
N LYS A 102 8.84 -13.19 0.70
CA LYS A 102 9.80 -12.08 0.66
C LYS A 102 9.42 -11.01 -0.37
N TRP A 103 8.80 -11.36 -1.49
CA TRP A 103 8.50 -10.41 -2.58
C TRP A 103 7.60 -9.24 -2.17
N PHE A 104 6.68 -9.48 -1.23
CA PHE A 104 5.78 -8.46 -0.70
C PHE A 104 6.48 -7.69 0.42
N CYS A 105 6.94 -8.40 1.44
CA CYS A 105 7.60 -7.82 2.61
C CYS A 105 8.83 -6.97 2.27
N SER A 106 9.60 -7.34 1.24
CA SER A 106 10.81 -6.61 0.85
C SER A 106 10.54 -5.22 0.30
N LYS A 107 9.30 -4.94 -0.14
CA LYS A 107 8.88 -3.66 -0.69
C LYS A 107 8.21 -2.77 0.35
N ILE A 108 7.88 -3.31 1.52
CA ILE A 108 7.20 -2.56 2.56
C ILE A 108 8.17 -1.54 3.16
N ARG A 109 7.83 -0.27 2.97
CA ARG A 109 8.53 0.87 3.56
C ARG A 109 7.89 1.31 4.87
N LYS A 110 6.56 1.26 4.92
CA LYS A 110 5.78 1.63 6.11
C LYS A 110 4.66 0.64 6.36
N ILE A 111 4.45 0.27 7.61
CA ILE A 111 3.31 -0.56 7.99
C ILE A 111 2.77 -0.17 9.36
N ARG A 112 1.46 0.01 9.40
CA ARG A 112 0.68 0.09 10.63
C ARG A 112 -0.05 -1.22 10.84
N ILE A 113 0.24 -1.94 11.92
CA ILE A 113 -0.24 -3.32 12.15
C ILE A 113 -0.69 -3.52 13.59
N ASP A 114 -1.74 -4.30 13.80
CA ASP A 114 -2.19 -4.70 15.13
C ASP A 114 -1.16 -5.62 15.84
N GLY A 115 -0.98 -5.45 17.15
CA GLY A 115 0.07 -6.11 17.94
C GLY A 115 0.05 -7.62 17.86
N TYR A 116 -1.14 -8.23 17.83
CA TYR A 116 -1.29 -9.68 17.67
C TYR A 116 -0.69 -10.17 16.33
N TYR A 117 -0.88 -9.40 15.26
CA TYR A 117 -0.41 -9.73 13.93
C TYR A 117 1.05 -9.36 13.71
N CYS A 118 1.53 -8.29 14.33
CA CYS A 118 2.93 -7.89 14.30
C CYS A 118 3.83 -9.05 14.70
N LYS A 119 3.46 -9.75 15.79
CA LYS A 119 4.14 -10.97 16.26
C LYS A 119 4.20 -12.05 15.18
N LYS A 120 3.05 -12.39 14.60
CA LYS A 120 2.94 -13.50 13.62
C LYS A 120 3.68 -13.24 12.31
N VAL A 121 3.77 -11.98 11.92
CA VAL A 121 4.24 -11.57 10.60
C VAL A 121 5.70 -11.14 10.63
N ILE A 122 6.04 -10.22 11.54
CA ILE A 122 7.34 -9.57 11.55
C ILE A 122 8.36 -10.40 12.32
N GLU A 123 8.01 -10.92 13.51
CA GLU A 123 8.95 -11.76 14.29
C GLU A 123 9.24 -13.10 13.61
N LYS A 124 8.28 -13.64 12.86
CA LYS A 124 8.46 -14.90 12.13
C LYS A 124 9.45 -14.76 10.97
N HIS A 125 9.44 -13.60 10.31
CA HIS A 125 10.24 -13.36 9.10
C HIS A 125 10.90 -11.96 9.09
N PRO A 126 11.72 -11.62 10.09
CA PRO A 126 12.28 -10.27 10.25
C PRO A 126 13.12 -9.85 9.03
N ASN A 127 13.89 -10.79 8.48
CA ASN A 127 14.78 -10.58 7.33
C ASN A 127 14.05 -10.37 6.00
N TYR A 128 12.72 -10.47 5.97
CA TYR A 128 11.96 -10.17 4.77
C TYR A 128 11.72 -8.66 4.60
N PHE A 129 11.80 -7.88 5.68
CA PHE A 129 11.48 -6.44 5.73
C PHE A 129 12.71 -5.56 5.47
N ILE A 130 13.33 -5.73 4.29
CA ILE A 130 14.62 -5.10 3.95
C ILE A 130 14.55 -3.59 3.64
N GLN A 131 13.36 -3.04 3.41
CA GLN A 131 13.15 -1.61 3.10
C GLN A 131 12.30 -0.89 4.16
N LEU A 132 11.99 -1.57 5.27
CA LEU A 132 11.09 -1.06 6.30
C LEU A 132 11.73 0.09 7.05
N GLN A 133 11.10 1.27 7.02
CA GLN A 133 11.56 2.50 7.67
C GLN A 133 10.64 2.95 8.81
N GLU A 134 9.37 2.54 8.78
CA GLU A 134 8.38 2.94 9.77
C GLU A 134 7.47 1.75 10.12
N LEU A 135 7.48 1.36 11.40
CA LEU A 135 6.61 0.35 11.96
C LEU A 135 5.76 0.98 13.06
N VAL A 136 4.44 0.98 12.87
CA VAL A 136 3.49 1.43 13.88
C VAL A 136 2.68 0.24 14.38
N VAL A 137 2.93 -0.17 15.63
CA VAL A 137 2.17 -1.25 16.25
C VAL A 137 0.95 -0.67 16.97
N MET A 138 -0.24 -1.07 16.52
CA MET A 138 -1.52 -0.71 17.13
C MET A 138 -1.93 -1.75 18.16
N ASN A 139 -2.65 -1.35 19.21
CA ASN A 139 -3.26 -2.25 20.20
C ASN A 139 -2.27 -3.25 20.85
N GLY A 140 -1.77 -2.87 22.03
CA GLY A 140 -1.18 -3.78 23.03
C GLY A 140 -0.21 -4.83 22.49
N ILE A 141 1.06 -4.46 22.33
CA ILE A 141 2.15 -5.42 22.14
C ILE A 141 2.86 -5.66 23.46
N ASN A 142 3.32 -6.90 23.69
CA ASN A 142 4.14 -7.22 24.85
C ASN A 142 5.51 -6.50 24.75
N ILE A 143 6.03 -5.97 25.85
CA ILE A 143 7.33 -5.28 25.93
C ILE A 143 8.47 -6.14 25.34
N ASN A 144 8.46 -7.46 25.57
CA ASN A 144 9.49 -8.35 25.04
C ASN A 144 9.44 -8.46 23.52
N ALA A 145 8.25 -8.40 22.93
CA ALA A 145 8.05 -8.37 21.48
C ALA A 145 8.51 -7.02 20.89
N LEU A 146 8.29 -5.91 21.61
CA LEU A 146 8.83 -4.60 21.20
C LEU A 146 10.35 -4.60 21.13
N ILE A 147 11.03 -5.20 22.10
CA ILE A 147 12.50 -5.28 22.14
C ILE A 147 13.05 -5.99 20.90
N GLN A 148 12.45 -7.11 20.50
CA GLN A 148 12.86 -7.84 19.29
C GLN A 148 12.62 -7.05 18.00
N LEU A 149 11.58 -6.19 17.95
CA LEU A 149 11.33 -5.31 16.81
C LEU A 149 12.39 -4.21 16.68
N PHE A 150 12.96 -3.71 17.79
CA PHE A 150 14.06 -2.74 17.76
C PHE A 150 15.37 -3.34 17.24
N GLU A 151 15.51 -4.67 17.25
CA GLU A 151 16.69 -5.34 16.69
C GLU A 151 16.67 -5.42 15.16
N LEU A 152 15.52 -5.12 14.51
CA LEU A 152 15.40 -5.13 13.05
C LEU A 152 16.44 -4.18 12.42
N PRO A 153 17.34 -4.70 11.55
CA PRO A 153 18.45 -3.91 10.99
C PRO A 153 18.00 -2.64 10.27
N THR A 154 16.77 -2.66 9.73
CA THR A 154 16.19 -1.61 8.89
C THR A 154 15.47 -0.52 9.69
N LEU A 155 15.08 -0.80 10.94
CA LEU A 155 14.40 0.16 11.83
C LEU A 155 15.38 0.94 12.73
N LYS A 156 16.68 0.58 12.73
CA LYS A 156 17.71 1.30 13.49
C LYS A 156 17.96 2.66 12.83
N LYS A 157 17.60 3.73 13.53
CA LYS A 157 18.08 5.10 13.28
C LYS A 157 19.12 5.46 14.33
#